data_AF-A0A1F3KB11-F1
#
_entry.id   AF-A0A1F3KB11-F1
#
_cell.length_a   1.000
_cell.length_b   1.000
_cell.length_c   1.000
_cell.angle_alpha   90.00
_cell.angle_beta   90.00
_cell.angle_gamma   90.00
#
_symmetry.space_group_name_H-M   'P 1'
#
loop_
_entity.id
_entity.type
_entity.pdbx_description
1 polymer ?
#
loop_
_entity_poly.entity_id
_entity_poly.type
_entity_poly.pdbx_seq_one_letter_code
_entity_poly.pdbx_strand_id
1 'polypeptide(L)' 'MIDFAKFILVRMSFDENLFKKELRKFIIWLKDENTDELKDWCIQNYSGLIKNETNQLFSTNMNN' A
#
# COMPACT_ATOMS: atom_id res chain seq x y z
N MET A 1 -6.96 8.55 8.47
CA MET A 1 -6.61 8.49 7.04
C MET A 1 -6.30 7.07 6.59
N ILE A 2 -5.50 6.32 7.37
CA ILE A 2 -5.16 4.94 7.01
C ILE A 2 -6.37 3.99 6.94
N ASP A 3 -7.39 4.15 7.79
CA ASP A 3 -8.61 3.31 7.73
C ASP A 3 -9.35 3.46 6.40
N PHE A 4 -9.35 4.66 5.83
CA PHE A 4 -9.93 4.90 4.51
C PHE A 4 -9.12 4.19 3.41
N ALA A 5 -7.79 4.26 3.47
CA ALA A 5 -6.91 3.54 2.56
C ALA A 5 -7.15 2.02 2.65
N LYS A 6 -7.18 1.46 3.87
CA LYS A 6 -7.48 0.05 4.13
C LYS A 6 -8.85 -0.35 3.55
N PHE A 7 -9.90 0.44 3.81
CA PHE A 7 -11.24 0.18 3.28
C PHE A 7 -11.26 0.09 1.75
N ILE A 8 -10.64 1.07 1.06
CA ILE A 8 -10.58 1.06 -0.41
C ILE A 8 -9.74 -0.12 -0.92
N LEU A 9 -8.59 -0.42 -0.30
CA LEU A 9 -7.72 -1.53 -0.69
C LEU A 9 -8.42 -2.89 -0.56
N VAL A 10 -9.20 -3.11 0.50
CA VAL A 10 -10.06 -4.31 0.64
C VAL A 10 -11.01 -4.44 -0.55
N ARG A 11 -11.62 -3.34 -1.00
CA ARG A 11 -12.56 -3.36 -2.12
C ARG A 11 -11.89 -3.64 -3.46
N MET A 12 -10.61 -3.28 -3.61
CA MET A 12 -9.84 -3.46 -4.85
C MET A 12 -9.04 -4.76 -4.89
N SER A 13 -9.01 -5.54 -3.81
CA SER A 13 -8.16 -6.74 -3.70
C SER A 13 -8.55 -7.90 -4.61
N PHE A 14 -9.62 -7.78 -5.39
CA PHE A 14 -10.02 -8.77 -6.39
C PHE A 14 -9.18 -8.68 -7.67
N ASP A 15 -8.49 -7.56 -7.90
CA ASP A 15 -7.63 -7.33 -9.07
C ASP A 15 -6.27 -6.79 -8.60
N GLU A 16 -5.21 -7.55 -8.88
CA GLU A 16 -3.84 -7.24 -8.44
C GLU A 16 -3.37 -5.89 -8.98
N ASN A 17 -3.67 -5.55 -10.24
CA ASN A 17 -3.22 -4.31 -10.86
C ASN A 17 -3.93 -3.11 -10.27
N LEU A 18 -5.24 -3.23 -10.03
CA LEU A 18 -6.06 -2.20 -9.43
C LEU A 18 -5.67 -1.97 -7.96
N PHE A 19 -5.47 -3.05 -7.21
CA PHE A 19 -4.97 -3.00 -5.83
C PHE A 19 -3.65 -2.23 -5.76
N LYS A 20 -2.65 -2.60 -6.58
CA LYS A 20 -1.35 -1.90 -6.63
C LYS A 20 -1.48 -0.44 -7.04
N LYS A 21 -2.38 -0.13 -7.97
CA LYS A 21 -2.63 1.25 -8.43
C LYS A 21 -3.16 2.13 -7.32
N GLU A 22 -4.16 1.66 -6.56
CA GLU A 22 -4.68 2.42 -5.41
C GLU A 22 -3.68 2.46 -4.25
N LEU A 23 -2.96 1.36 -4.00
CA LEU A 23 -1.91 1.31 -2.98
C LEU A 23 -0.84 2.39 -3.19
N ARG A 24 -0.36 2.58 -4.43
CA ARG A 24 0.59 3.65 -4.76
C ARG A 24 0.04 5.04 -4.43
N LYS A 25 -1.23 5.30 -4.70
CA LYS A 25 -1.85 6.58 -4.37
C LYS A 25 -1.90 6.80 -2.86
N PHE A 26 -2.22 5.76 -2.10
CA PHE A 26 -2.29 5.87 -0.63
C PHE A 26 -0.92 6.03 0.02
N ILE A 27 0.12 5.38 -0.49
CA ILE A 27 1.50 5.59 -0.05
C ILE A 27 1.90 7.07 -0.21
N ILE A 28 1.59 7.67 -1.36
CA ILE A 28 1.86 9.10 -1.60
C ILE A 28 1.00 10.00 -0.68
N TRP A 29 -0.26 9.62 -0.46
CA TRP A 29 -1.21 10.45 0.29
C TRP A 29 -0.98 10.44 1.82
N LEU A 30 -0.56 9.30 2.39
CA LEU A 30 -0.46 9.10 3.83
C LEU A 30 0.78 9.73 4.48
N LYS A 31 1.80 10.10 3.68
CA LYS A 31 3.11 10.61 4.14
C LYS A 31 3.82 9.61 5.06
N ASP A 32 5.08 9.88 5.43
CA ASP A 32 5.98 8.86 6.02
C ASP A 32 5.43 8.25 7.33
N GLU A 33 4.85 9.04 8.23
CA GLU A 33 4.39 8.57 9.55
C GLU A 33 3.34 7.44 9.51
N ASN A 34 2.52 7.35 8.46
CA ASN A 34 1.46 6.34 8.36
C ASN A 34 1.74 5.29 7.28
N THR A 35 2.85 5.42 6.54
CA THR A 35 3.17 4.52 5.43
C THR A 35 3.67 3.16 5.94
N ASP A 36 4.40 3.14 7.05
CA ASP A 36 4.88 1.90 7.67
C ASP A 36 3.72 1.03 8.19
N GLU A 37 2.72 1.64 8.83
CA GLU A 37 1.54 0.89 9.28
C GLU A 37 0.75 0.32 8.08
N LEU A 38 0.65 1.08 6.98
CA LEU A 38 0.01 0.58 5.77
C LEU A 38 0.81 -0.57 5.14
N LYS A 39 2.14 -0.47 5.15
CA LYS A 39 3.06 -1.50 4.64
C LYS A 39 2.91 -2.80 5.40
N ASP A 40 3.00 -2.75 6.73
CA ASP A 40 2.86 -3.94 7.58
C ASP A 40 1.51 -4.62 7.38
N TRP A 41 0.44 -3.82 7.32
CA TRP A 41 -0.89 -4.34 7.05
C TRP A 41 -1.00 -4.99 5.66
N CYS A 42 -0.44 -4.38 4.62
CA CYS A 42 -0.44 -4.96 3.27
C CYS A 42 0.37 -6.26 3.20
N ILE A 43 1.52 -6.34 3.87
CA ILE A 43 2.32 -7.56 3.93
C ILE A 43 1.55 -8.69 4.65
N GLN A 44 0.89 -8.38 5.77
CA GLN A 44 0.12 -9.37 6.53
C GLN A 44 -1.09 -9.91 5.78
N ASN A 45 -1.82 -9.05 5.06
CA ASN A 45 -3.12 -9.41 4.48
C ASN A 45 -3.06 -9.72 2.98
N TYR A 46 -2.08 -9.16 2.27
CA TYR A 46 -2.02 -9.15 0.80
C TYR A 46 -0.63 -9.43 0.24
N SER A 47 0.25 -10.11 0.99
CA SER A 47 1.60 -10.49 0.54
C SER A 47 1.62 -11.13 -0.86
N GLY A 48 0.60 -11.94 -1.21
CA GLY A 48 0.47 -12.54 -2.54
C GLY A 48 0.27 -11.52 -3.66
N LEU A 49 -0.46 -10.42 -3.41
CA LEU A 49 -0.73 -9.37 -4.39
C LEU A 49 0.44 -8.39 -4.54
N ILE A 50 1.28 -8.26 -3.52
CA ILE A 50 2.40 -7.29 -3.52
C ILE A 50 3.78 -7.93 -3.70
N LYS A 51 3.88 -9.26 -3.69
CA LYS A 51 5.13 -10.05 -3.62
C LYS A 51 6.26 -9.57 -4.56
N ASN A 52 5.91 -9.13 -5.76
CA ASN A 52 6.88 -8.73 -6.78
C ASN A 52 7.31 -7.26 -6.68
N GLU A 53 6.57 -6.44 -5.95
CA GLU A 53 6.72 -4.97 -5.95
C GLU A 53 6.88 -4.39 -4.53
N THR A 54 6.84 -5.18 -3.45
CA THR A 54 6.84 -4.68 -2.06
C THR A 54 7.97 -3.69 -1.78
N ASN A 55 9.21 -4.02 -2.15
CA ASN A 55 10.33 -3.10 -1.91
C ASN A 55 10.22 -1.85 -2.79
N GLN A 56 9.80 -1.96 -4.05
CA GLN A 56 9.67 -0.80 -4.94
C GLN A 56 8.53 0.14 -4.53
N LEU A 57 7.40 -0.41 -4.08
CA LEU A 57 6.21 0.33 -3.67
C LEU A 57 6.48 1.23 -2.47
N PHE A 58 7.26 0.76 -1.51
CA PHE A 58 7.49 1.45 -0.24
C PHE A 58 8.90 2.08 -0.12
N SER A 59 9.75 2.02 -1.14
CA SER A 59 11.11 2.65 -1.12
C SER A 59 11.15 4.08 -1.65
N THR A 60 10.09 4.61 -2.27
CA THR A 60 10.14 5.90 -2.99
C THR A 60 10.17 7.15 -2.07
N ASN A 61 10.00 7.03 -0.75
CA ASN A 61 10.05 8.18 0.16
C ASN A 61 11.13 8.00 1.25
N MET A 62 12.39 7.87 0.85
CA MET A 62 13.53 7.96 1.76
C MET A 62 14.55 9.02 1.29
N ASN A 63 14.06 10.12 0.71
CA ASN A 63 14.85 11.31 0.40
C ASN A 63 13.96 12.55 0.57
N ASN A 64 13.96 13.10 1.79
CA ASN A 64 13.92 14.54 2.01
C ASN A 64 14.59 14.85 3.35
#